data_AF-A0A920FG56-F1
#
_entry.id   AF-A0A920FG56-F1
#
_cell.length_a   1.000
_cell.length_b   1.000
_cell.length_c   1.000
_cell.angle_alpha   90.00
_cell.angle_beta   90.00
_cell.angle_gamma   90.00
#
_symmetry.space_group_name_H-M   'P 1'
#
loop_
_entity.id
_entity.type
_entity.pdbx_description
1 polymer ?
#
loop_
_entity_poly.entity_id
_entity_poly.type
_entity_poly.pdbx_seq_one_letter_code
_entity_poly.pdbx_strand_id
1 'polypeptide(L)'
;MSKFFKTLLWIIFGTPPSTDNLSKLGLKEISKVYWNLSPSDLTEITVQKGMGRIASSGALAINTGKFTGRSPKDRFIVKDQITQDAVWWGDINIPFEERNFDGIYDKMMSYFKGKEIYVRDAYACSLPEYQLNLRVINEFPWSNQFASNMFIDPKSEDLTHFSPEWHIINAPGFKANPDEDGTRQENFAIINFTKKMILIGGTGYTGEIKKGIFSVLNFVLPHQKNTLSMHCSANLGKDGDTAIFFGLSGTGKTTLSADPNRMLIGDDEHGMVK
;
A
#
# COMPACT_ATOMS: atom_id res chain seq x y z
N MET A 1 -9.14 -45.70 -5.23
CA MET A 1 -8.57 -44.36 -5.51
C MET A 1 -9.39 -43.32 -4.76
N SER A 2 -8.95 -42.91 -3.57
CA SER A 2 -9.49 -41.75 -2.86
C SER A 2 -8.34 -40.78 -2.69
N LYS A 3 -8.28 -39.75 -3.54
CA LYS A 3 -7.37 -38.61 -3.33
C LYS A 3 -7.97 -37.80 -2.19
N PHE A 4 -7.47 -38.00 -0.98
CA PHE A 4 -7.61 -37.05 0.12
C PHE A 4 -7.02 -35.71 -0.35
N PHE A 5 -7.89 -34.77 -0.75
CA PHE A 5 -7.51 -33.37 -0.80
C PHE A 5 -7.27 -32.92 0.65
N LYS A 6 -6.01 -32.96 1.10
CA LYS A 6 -5.61 -32.15 2.26
C LYS A 6 -5.76 -30.69 1.81
N THR A 7 -6.86 -30.05 2.16
CA THR A 7 -6.93 -28.60 2.21
C THR A 7 -5.84 -28.17 3.19
N LEU A 8 -4.74 -27.62 2.69
CA LEU A 8 -3.70 -27.04 3.55
C LEU A 8 -4.35 -25.85 4.26
N LEU A 9 -4.83 -26.04 5.50
CA LEU A 9 -5.22 -24.92 6.34
C LEU A 9 -3.95 -24.12 6.63
N TRP A 10 -4.02 -22.82 6.37
CA TRP A 10 -2.93 -21.89 6.65
C TRP A 10 -2.72 -21.82 8.15
N ILE A 11 -1.48 -21.63 8.61
CA ILE A 11 -1.25 -21.25 10.00
C ILE A 11 -1.56 -19.77 10.12
N ILE A 12 -2.64 -19.43 10.83
CA ILE A 12 -3.12 -18.05 10.98
C ILE A 12 -2.68 -17.51 12.34
N PHE A 13 -2.11 -16.31 12.33
CA PHE A 13 -1.80 -15.50 13.50
C PHE A 13 -2.58 -14.19 13.43
N GLY A 14 -3.04 -13.69 14.58
CA GLY A 14 -3.96 -12.55 14.65
C GLY A 14 -5.41 -12.91 14.33
N THR A 15 -6.27 -11.90 14.19
CA THR A 15 -7.71 -12.07 13.98
C THR A 15 -8.07 -11.64 12.55
N PRO A 16 -8.29 -12.58 11.61
CA PRO A 16 -8.82 -12.24 10.30
C PRO A 16 -10.27 -11.74 10.42
N PRO A 17 -10.72 -10.82 9.54
CA PRO A 17 -12.13 -10.48 9.45
C PRO A 17 -12.96 -11.66 8.93
N SER A 18 -14.24 -11.67 9.29
CA SER A 18 -15.26 -12.57 8.72
C SER A 18 -15.38 -12.47 7.18
N THR A 19 -14.95 -11.34 6.63
CA THR A 19 -14.89 -10.98 5.20
C THR A 19 -13.51 -11.21 4.59
N ASP A 20 -12.66 -12.06 5.18
CA ASP A 20 -11.41 -12.53 4.56
C ASP A 20 -11.67 -12.99 3.11
N ASN A 21 -10.87 -12.48 2.19
CA ASN A 21 -10.93 -12.77 0.77
C ASN A 21 -9.59 -13.24 0.18
N LEU A 22 -8.58 -13.57 0.99
CA LEU A 22 -7.24 -13.93 0.50
C LEU A 22 -7.27 -15.12 -0.48
N SER A 23 -8.07 -16.16 -0.19
CA SER A 23 -8.23 -17.29 -1.11
C SER A 23 -8.93 -16.89 -2.42
N LYS A 24 -9.88 -15.94 -2.37
CA LYS A 24 -10.55 -15.38 -3.56
C LYS A 24 -9.61 -14.51 -4.39
N LEU A 25 -8.64 -13.87 -3.74
CA LEU A 25 -7.51 -13.18 -4.37
C LEU A 25 -6.46 -14.15 -4.94
N GLY A 26 -6.73 -15.45 -5.04
CA GLY A 26 -5.81 -16.40 -5.68
C GLY A 26 -4.62 -16.83 -4.82
N LEU A 27 -4.46 -16.31 -3.60
CA LEU A 27 -3.46 -16.81 -2.65
C LEU A 27 -3.83 -18.24 -2.23
N LYS A 28 -2.91 -19.17 -2.49
CA LYS A 28 -3.08 -20.59 -2.22
C LYS A 28 -1.80 -21.14 -1.62
N GLU A 29 -1.93 -22.19 -0.80
CA GLU A 29 -0.78 -22.90 -0.22
C GLU A 29 0.18 -21.97 0.55
N ILE A 30 -0.35 -20.95 1.21
CA ILE A 30 0.43 -20.03 2.05
C ILE A 30 0.83 -20.76 3.34
N SER A 31 2.10 -20.64 3.76
CA SER A 31 2.59 -21.37 4.93
C SER A 31 2.12 -20.74 6.24
N LYS A 32 2.21 -19.41 6.36
CA LYS A 32 1.67 -18.65 7.50
C LYS A 32 1.08 -17.32 7.05
N VAL A 33 0.01 -16.90 7.71
CA VAL A 33 -0.62 -15.59 7.51
C VAL A 33 -0.68 -14.85 8.83
N TYR A 34 -0.10 -13.65 8.85
CA TYR A 34 -0.06 -12.77 10.02
C TYR A 34 -1.00 -11.60 9.80
N TRP A 35 -2.14 -11.58 10.49
CA TRP A 35 -3.15 -10.54 10.39
C TRP A 35 -2.96 -9.45 11.44
N ASN A 36 -2.95 -8.19 11.00
CA ASN A 36 -3.10 -6.99 11.83
C ASN A 36 -2.18 -6.95 13.07
N LEU A 37 -0.98 -7.51 12.96
CA LEU A 37 -0.01 -7.56 14.06
C LEU A 37 0.34 -6.17 14.60
N SER A 38 0.73 -6.04 15.86
CA SER A 38 1.17 -4.74 16.36
C SER A 38 2.50 -4.31 15.69
N PRO A 39 2.80 -3.00 15.59
CA PRO A 39 4.11 -2.53 15.16
C PRO A 39 5.28 -3.12 15.97
N SER A 40 5.07 -3.40 17.27
CA SER A 40 6.04 -4.09 18.13
C SER A 40 6.30 -5.53 17.69
N ASP A 41 5.25 -6.31 17.42
CA ASP A 41 5.40 -7.70 16.95
C ASP A 41 6.11 -7.74 15.60
N LEU A 42 5.74 -6.84 14.68
CA LEU A 42 6.39 -6.73 13.37
C LEU A 42 7.85 -6.32 13.49
N THR A 43 8.18 -5.44 14.42
CA THR A 43 9.56 -5.06 14.74
C THR A 43 10.35 -6.26 15.23
N GLU A 44 9.81 -7.01 16.19
CA GLU A 44 10.44 -8.21 16.74
C GLU A 44 10.69 -9.26 15.67
N ILE A 45 9.67 -9.60 14.86
CA ILE A 45 9.80 -10.54 13.75
C ILE A 45 10.85 -10.06 12.74
N THR A 46 10.88 -8.77 12.42
CA THR A 46 11.88 -8.19 11.50
C THR A 46 13.29 -8.40 12.02
N VAL A 47 13.55 -8.15 13.30
CA VAL A 47 14.86 -8.33 13.93
C VAL A 47 15.23 -9.80 14.05
N GLN A 48 14.30 -10.66 14.50
CA GLN A 48 14.51 -12.10 14.62
C GLN A 48 14.86 -12.76 13.28
N LYS A 49 14.27 -12.28 12.17
CA LYS A 49 14.59 -12.75 10.82
C LYS A 49 15.84 -12.11 10.22
N GLY A 50 16.55 -11.24 10.95
CA GLY A 50 17.74 -10.54 10.47
C GLY A 50 17.47 -9.53 9.34
N MET A 51 16.22 -9.08 9.20
CA MET A 51 15.79 -8.15 8.14
C MET A 51 15.92 -6.67 8.55
N GLY A 52 16.30 -6.40 9.79
CA GLY A 52 16.51 -5.07 10.33
C GLY A 52 17.19 -5.11 11.69
N ARG A 53 17.48 -3.93 12.24
CA ARG A 53 18.12 -3.76 13.55
C ARG A 53 17.49 -2.61 14.31
N ILE A 54 17.52 -2.68 15.63
CA ILE A 54 17.09 -1.57 16.49
C ILE A 54 18.22 -0.54 16.56
N ALA A 55 17.93 0.70 16.20
CA ALA A 55 18.84 1.83 16.35
C ALA A 55 18.96 2.25 17.81
N SER A 56 19.95 3.09 18.15
CA SER A 56 20.10 3.64 19.50
C SER A 56 18.89 4.46 19.98
N SER A 57 18.08 4.96 19.06
CA SER A 57 16.81 5.64 19.36
C SER A 57 15.65 4.70 19.72
N GLY A 58 15.85 3.38 19.62
CA GLY A 58 14.78 2.38 19.75
C GLY A 58 13.97 2.14 18.46
N ALA A 59 14.22 2.92 17.39
CA ALA A 59 13.53 2.75 16.11
C ALA A 59 14.07 1.54 15.32
N LEU A 60 13.18 0.86 14.60
CA LEU A 60 13.56 -0.17 13.64
C LEU A 60 14.24 0.49 12.42
N ALA A 61 15.46 0.05 12.11
CA ALA A 61 16.19 0.42 10.90
C ALA A 61 16.27 -0.79 9.96
N ILE A 62 15.86 -0.59 8.70
CA ILE A 62 15.87 -1.60 7.63
C ILE A 62 16.70 -1.14 6.44
N ASN A 63 17.01 -2.07 5.54
CA ASN A 63 17.62 -1.77 4.24
C ASN A 63 16.66 -2.19 3.13
N THR A 64 16.27 -1.24 2.27
CA THR A 64 15.35 -1.47 1.14
C THR A 64 16.04 -2.07 -0.09
N GLY A 65 17.33 -2.35 0.01
CA GLY A 65 18.16 -2.94 -1.05
C GLY A 65 18.55 -1.91 -2.12
N LYS A 66 18.51 -2.33 -3.39
CA LYS A 66 18.93 -1.54 -4.56
C LYS A 66 18.14 -0.23 -4.72
N PHE A 67 16.87 -0.23 -4.33
CA PHE A 67 15.97 0.89 -4.51
C PHE A 67 15.78 1.64 -3.19
N THR A 68 16.42 2.81 -3.07
CA THR A 68 16.38 3.68 -1.88
C THR A 68 15.41 4.85 -2.03
N GLY A 69 14.71 4.92 -3.15
CA GLY A 69 13.75 5.96 -3.49
C GLY A 69 12.71 5.45 -4.49
N ARG A 70 11.79 6.33 -4.87
CA ARG A 70 10.79 6.03 -5.90
C ARG A 70 11.45 5.69 -7.23
N SER A 71 10.78 4.86 -8.01
CA SER A 71 11.16 4.57 -9.40
C SER A 71 10.08 5.04 -10.38
N PRO A 72 9.97 6.36 -10.68
CA PRO A 72 8.87 6.90 -11.47
C PRO A 72 8.68 6.25 -12.85
N LYS A 73 9.78 5.84 -13.49
CA LYS A 73 9.77 5.17 -14.80
C LYS A 73 9.29 3.71 -14.75
N ASP A 74 9.08 3.17 -13.55
CA ASP A 74 8.61 1.79 -13.31
C ASP A 74 7.24 1.80 -12.62
N ARG A 75 6.57 2.95 -12.61
CA ARG A 75 5.19 3.10 -12.15
C ARG A 75 4.25 3.15 -13.34
N PHE A 76 3.27 2.26 -13.35
CA PHE A 76 2.34 2.10 -14.46
C PHE A 76 0.88 2.17 -13.98
N ILE A 77 -0.02 2.49 -14.90
CA ILE A 77 -1.47 2.45 -14.67
C ILE A 77 -2.07 1.62 -15.80
N VAL A 78 -2.85 0.60 -15.46
CA VAL A 78 -3.57 -0.22 -16.45
C VAL A 78 -4.50 0.69 -17.25
N LYS A 79 -4.36 0.65 -18.58
CA LYS A 79 -5.22 1.40 -19.49
C LYS A 79 -6.45 0.55 -19.83
N ASP A 80 -7.50 0.76 -19.05
CA ASP A 80 -8.80 0.09 -19.13
C ASP A 80 -9.92 1.09 -19.48
N GLN A 81 -11.17 0.63 -19.50
CA GLN A 81 -12.34 1.47 -19.79
C GLN A 81 -12.54 2.62 -18.78
N ILE A 82 -12.07 2.46 -17.53
CA ILE A 82 -12.19 3.49 -16.49
C ILE A 82 -11.16 4.60 -16.71
N THR A 83 -9.97 4.24 -17.18
CA THR A 83 -8.79 5.11 -17.20
C THR A 83 -8.45 5.66 -18.58
N GLN A 84 -8.85 4.99 -19.66
CA GLN A 84 -8.41 5.30 -21.03
C GLN A 84 -8.59 6.78 -21.42
N ASP A 85 -9.69 7.41 -20.99
CA ASP A 85 -10.05 8.79 -21.32
C ASP A 85 -9.92 9.73 -20.12
N ALA A 86 -9.73 9.19 -18.91
CA ALA A 86 -9.70 9.97 -17.67
C ALA A 86 -8.27 10.24 -17.17
N VAL A 87 -7.32 9.35 -17.46
CA VAL A 87 -5.92 9.50 -17.04
C VAL A 87 -5.17 10.39 -18.04
N TRP A 88 -4.40 11.34 -17.51
CA TRP A 88 -3.47 12.13 -18.30
C TRP A 88 -2.21 11.31 -18.64
N TRP A 89 -2.24 10.60 -19.76
CA TRP A 89 -1.16 9.72 -20.23
C TRP A 89 0.10 10.48 -20.66
N GLY A 90 1.28 9.94 -20.37
CA GLY A 90 2.58 10.50 -20.76
C GLY A 90 3.74 9.88 -19.99
N ASP A 91 4.86 10.58 -19.88
CA ASP A 91 6.07 10.08 -19.20
C ASP A 91 5.89 9.86 -17.69
N ILE A 92 4.83 10.40 -17.10
CA ILE A 92 4.50 10.28 -15.67
C ILE A 92 3.48 9.16 -15.42
N ASN A 93 2.43 9.09 -16.24
CA ASN A 93 1.39 8.07 -16.18
C ASN A 93 1.55 7.16 -17.39
N ILE A 94 2.33 6.09 -17.20
CA ILE A 94 2.71 5.17 -18.26
C ILE A 94 1.60 4.11 -18.38
N PRO A 95 0.99 3.93 -19.57
CA PRO A 95 -0.06 2.94 -19.75
C PRO A 95 0.49 1.52 -19.60
N PHE A 96 -0.33 0.62 -19.05
CA PHE A 96 -0.05 -0.80 -18.92
C PHE A 96 -1.17 -1.63 -19.53
N GLU A 97 -0.83 -2.71 -20.20
CA GLU A 97 -1.80 -3.64 -20.78
C GLU A 97 -2.44 -4.50 -19.69
N GLU A 98 -3.77 -4.67 -19.75
CA GLU A 98 -4.52 -5.47 -18.79
C GLU A 98 -4.03 -6.93 -18.75
N ARG A 99 -3.73 -7.52 -19.92
CA ARG A 99 -3.21 -8.90 -19.99
C ARG A 99 -1.88 -9.05 -19.25
N ASN A 100 -1.02 -8.03 -19.31
CA ASN A 100 0.31 -8.07 -18.69
C ASN A 100 0.17 -7.91 -17.18
N PHE A 101 -0.77 -7.07 -16.72
CA PHE A 101 -1.12 -6.98 -15.31
C PHE A 101 -1.59 -8.32 -14.77
N ASP A 102 -2.49 -9.00 -15.49
CA ASP A 102 -3.01 -10.31 -15.09
C ASP A 102 -1.93 -11.39 -15.07
N GLY A 103 -1.02 -11.38 -16.06
CA GLY A 103 0.15 -12.26 -16.07
C GLY A 103 1.06 -12.06 -14.85
N ILE A 104 1.38 -10.80 -14.51
CA ILE A 104 2.18 -10.49 -13.31
C ILE A 104 1.43 -10.91 -12.04
N TYR A 105 0.13 -10.63 -11.95
CA TYR A 105 -0.70 -11.02 -10.82
C TYR A 105 -0.64 -12.53 -10.57
N ASP A 106 -0.85 -13.35 -11.60
CA ASP A 106 -0.80 -14.82 -11.49
C ASP A 106 0.60 -15.32 -11.07
N LYS A 107 1.66 -14.71 -11.63
CA LYS A 107 3.05 -14.99 -11.24
C LYS A 107 3.30 -14.63 -9.76
N MET A 108 2.80 -13.49 -9.28
CA MET A 108 2.91 -13.08 -7.87
C MET A 108 2.12 -14.03 -6.95
N MET A 109 0.91 -14.43 -7.31
CA MET A 109 0.12 -15.38 -6.51
C MET A 109 0.83 -16.73 -6.41
N SER A 110 1.47 -17.16 -7.50
CA SER A 110 2.31 -18.36 -7.51
C SER A 110 3.58 -18.19 -6.67
N TYR A 111 4.20 -17.02 -6.70
CA TYR A 111 5.38 -16.68 -5.90
C TYR A 111 5.12 -16.78 -4.38
N PHE A 112 3.90 -16.47 -3.93
CA PHE A 112 3.52 -16.56 -2.53
C PHE A 112 3.32 -17.98 -2.00
N LYS A 113 3.24 -19.00 -2.86
CA LYS A 113 3.10 -20.39 -2.42
C LYS A 113 4.25 -20.80 -1.50
N GLY A 114 3.92 -21.41 -0.36
CA GLY A 114 4.86 -21.83 0.68
C GLY A 114 5.48 -20.68 1.49
N LYS A 115 5.20 -19.42 1.16
CA LYS A 115 5.71 -18.26 1.90
C LYS A 115 4.80 -17.88 3.07
N GLU A 116 5.40 -17.15 3.99
CA GLU A 116 4.66 -16.41 5.01
C GLU A 116 4.25 -15.06 4.42
N ILE A 117 3.08 -14.54 4.80
CA ILE A 117 2.60 -13.22 4.40
C ILE A 117 2.09 -12.43 5.60
N TYR A 118 2.12 -11.11 5.49
CA TYR A 118 1.65 -10.17 6.49
C TYR A 118 0.51 -9.34 5.90
N VAL A 119 -0.61 -9.28 6.59
CA VAL A 119 -1.83 -8.66 6.09
C VAL A 119 -2.28 -7.56 7.05
N ARG A 120 -2.48 -6.37 6.51
CA ARG A 120 -3.01 -5.20 7.21
C ARG A 120 -4.30 -4.76 6.57
N ASP A 121 -5.34 -4.68 7.38
CA ASP A 121 -6.53 -3.91 7.03
C ASP A 121 -6.37 -2.48 7.59
N ALA A 122 -6.59 -1.48 6.75
CA ALA A 122 -6.38 -0.07 7.08
C ALA A 122 -7.32 0.85 6.30
N TYR A 123 -7.44 2.10 6.73
CA TYR A 123 -8.20 3.12 6.02
C TYR A 123 -7.27 4.17 5.40
N ALA A 124 -7.66 4.68 4.24
CA ALA A 124 -7.18 5.96 3.72
C ALA A 124 -8.32 6.98 3.71
N CYS A 125 -8.00 8.24 4.01
CA CYS A 125 -8.93 9.33 4.32
C CYS A 125 -9.66 9.14 5.67
N SER A 126 -9.69 10.20 6.48
CA SER A 126 -10.23 10.18 7.85
C SER A 126 -11.75 10.36 7.93
N LEU A 127 -12.38 10.87 6.87
CA LEU A 127 -13.83 11.08 6.83
C LEU A 127 -14.53 9.87 6.18
N PRO A 128 -15.57 9.29 6.83
CA PRO A 128 -16.24 8.09 6.36
C PRO A 128 -16.75 8.15 4.90
N GLU A 129 -17.27 9.29 4.42
CA GLU A 129 -17.75 9.39 3.02
C GLU A 129 -16.61 9.28 2.00
N TYR A 130 -15.40 9.68 2.40
CA TYR A 130 -14.22 9.73 1.54
C TYR A 130 -13.29 8.54 1.75
N GLN A 131 -13.49 7.78 2.82
CA GLN A 131 -12.70 6.64 3.23
C GLN A 131 -12.54 5.60 2.11
N LEU A 132 -11.34 5.04 1.99
CA LEU A 132 -11.06 3.82 1.23
C LEU A 132 -10.64 2.72 2.22
N ASN A 133 -11.27 1.56 2.11
CA ASN A 133 -10.90 0.39 2.90
C ASN A 133 -9.80 -0.38 2.17
N LEU A 134 -8.61 -0.43 2.77
CA LEU A 134 -7.41 -1.02 2.19
C LEU A 134 -7.12 -2.38 2.82
N ARG A 135 -6.77 -3.38 2.00
CA ARG A 135 -6.09 -4.60 2.45
C ARG A 135 -4.69 -4.66 1.83
N VAL A 136 -3.69 -4.46 2.67
CA VAL A 136 -2.27 -4.47 2.30
C VAL A 136 -1.68 -5.84 2.62
N ILE A 137 -1.22 -6.55 1.61
CA ILE A 137 -0.63 -7.89 1.68
C ILE A 137 0.86 -7.74 1.36
N ASN A 138 1.71 -8.05 2.32
CA ASN A 138 3.15 -7.88 2.23
C ASN A 138 3.88 -9.22 2.35
N GLU A 139 4.96 -9.35 1.59
CA GLU A 139 5.95 -10.41 1.78
C GLU A 139 6.74 -10.25 3.09
N PHE A 140 7.02 -9.01 3.51
CA PHE A 140 7.89 -8.73 4.65
C PHE A 140 7.19 -8.00 5.80
N PRO A 141 7.58 -8.30 7.06
CA PRO A 141 6.97 -7.70 8.26
C PRO A 141 7.16 -6.18 8.31
N TRP A 142 8.35 -5.68 7.97
CA TRP A 142 8.63 -4.24 7.97
C TRP A 142 7.83 -3.46 6.93
N SER A 143 7.46 -4.09 5.80
CA SER A 143 6.59 -3.44 4.81
C SER A 143 5.16 -3.31 5.34
N ASN A 144 4.71 -4.29 6.12
CA ASN A 144 3.42 -4.23 6.80
C ASN A 144 3.40 -3.22 7.96
N GLN A 145 4.53 -3.09 8.68
CA GLN A 145 4.69 -2.07 9.72
C GLN A 145 4.66 -0.67 9.12
N PHE A 146 5.28 -0.48 7.95
CA PHE A 146 5.16 0.77 7.22
C PHE A 146 3.70 1.10 6.88
N ALA A 147 2.91 0.11 6.44
CA ALA A 147 1.49 0.33 6.17
C ALA A 147 0.71 0.75 7.43
N SER A 148 0.97 0.12 8.59
CA SER A 148 0.38 0.52 9.88
C SER A 148 0.77 1.94 10.30
N ASN A 149 2.01 2.37 10.02
CA ASN A 149 2.44 3.73 10.35
C ASN A 149 1.84 4.80 9.44
N MET A 150 1.56 4.48 8.17
CA MET A 150 1.18 5.47 7.15
C MET A 150 -0.33 5.61 6.94
N PHE A 151 -1.09 4.55 7.18
CA PHE A 151 -2.54 4.54 7.00
C PHE A 151 -3.25 4.57 8.37
N ILE A 152 -4.55 4.83 8.34
CA ILE A 152 -5.36 4.94 9.55
C ILE A 152 -5.74 3.53 10.00
N ASP A 153 -5.39 3.18 11.24
CA ASP A 153 -5.77 1.90 11.82
C ASP A 153 -7.29 1.85 12.07
N PRO A 154 -7.98 0.76 11.68
CA PRO A 154 -9.37 0.55 12.03
C PRO A 154 -9.51 0.32 13.53
N LYS A 155 -10.68 0.66 14.08
CA LYS A 155 -10.98 0.28 15.47
C LYS A 155 -11.09 -1.24 15.57
N SER A 156 -10.74 -1.79 16.73
CA SER A 156 -10.80 -3.24 16.98
C SER A 156 -12.17 -3.85 16.68
N GLU A 157 -13.25 -3.11 16.90
CA GLU A 157 -14.64 -3.51 16.61
C GLU A 157 -14.93 -3.59 15.10
N ASP A 158 -14.29 -2.73 14.29
CA ASP A 158 -14.47 -2.72 12.84
C ASP A 158 -13.71 -3.87 12.17
N LEU A 159 -12.59 -4.32 12.77
CA LEU A 159 -11.71 -5.33 12.21
C LEU A 159 -12.38 -6.70 11.99
N THR A 160 -13.39 -7.06 12.77
CA THR A 160 -14.10 -8.35 12.62
C THR A 160 -14.97 -8.40 11.37
N HIS A 161 -15.41 -7.24 10.87
CA HIS A 161 -16.30 -7.09 9.72
C HIS A 161 -15.67 -6.26 8.59
N PHE A 162 -14.35 -6.07 8.63
CA PHE A 162 -13.63 -5.21 7.69
C PHE A 162 -13.77 -5.69 6.25
N SER A 163 -14.44 -4.92 5.41
CA SER A 163 -14.62 -5.21 3.99
C SER A 163 -13.66 -4.38 3.15
N PRO A 164 -12.59 -4.97 2.56
CA PRO A 164 -11.64 -4.22 1.76
C PRO A 164 -12.23 -3.83 0.41
N GLU A 165 -11.97 -2.59 0.01
CA GLU A 165 -12.30 -2.06 -1.31
C GLU A 165 -11.08 -2.13 -2.24
N TRP A 166 -9.90 -1.81 -1.72
CA TRP A 166 -8.64 -1.79 -2.46
C TRP A 166 -7.64 -2.80 -1.91
N HIS A 167 -6.93 -3.49 -2.80
CA HIS A 167 -5.91 -4.48 -2.46
C HIS A 167 -4.53 -3.99 -2.88
N ILE A 168 -3.56 -4.04 -1.97
CA ILE A 168 -2.17 -3.70 -2.26
C ILE A 168 -1.33 -4.94 -2.03
N ILE A 169 -0.74 -5.48 -3.09
CA ILE A 169 0.07 -6.69 -3.05
C ILE A 169 1.53 -6.28 -3.24
N ASN A 170 2.33 -6.41 -2.18
CA ASN A 170 3.71 -5.97 -2.14
C ASN A 170 4.64 -7.17 -1.89
N ALA A 171 5.40 -7.53 -2.92
CA ALA A 171 6.39 -8.62 -2.89
C ALA A 171 7.75 -8.12 -3.38
N PRO A 172 8.54 -7.43 -2.54
CA PRO A 172 9.85 -6.92 -2.92
C PRO A 172 10.81 -7.96 -3.51
N GLY A 173 10.67 -9.24 -3.12
CA GLY A 173 11.48 -10.33 -3.65
C GLY A 173 11.02 -10.89 -5.00
N PHE A 174 9.80 -10.60 -5.44
CA PHE A 174 9.32 -10.98 -6.77
C PHE A 174 9.88 -10.03 -7.82
N LYS A 175 10.53 -10.57 -8.86
CA LYS A 175 11.13 -9.78 -9.95
C LYS A 175 10.39 -10.06 -11.24
N ALA A 176 9.94 -9.02 -11.93
CA ALA A 176 9.38 -9.15 -13.27
C ALA A 176 10.47 -9.52 -14.28
N ASN A 177 10.09 -10.23 -15.33
CA ASN A 177 10.89 -10.41 -16.55
C ASN A 177 10.46 -9.35 -17.58
N PRO A 178 11.27 -8.31 -17.87
CA PRO A 178 10.91 -7.25 -18.81
C PRO A 178 10.51 -7.75 -20.20
N ASP A 179 11.13 -8.85 -20.66
CA ASP A 179 10.89 -9.42 -21.99
C ASP A 179 9.51 -10.09 -22.11
N GLU A 180 8.90 -10.48 -20.99
CA GLU A 180 7.61 -11.18 -20.96
C GLU A 180 6.48 -10.34 -20.34
N ASP A 181 6.80 -9.56 -19.31
CA ASP A 181 5.83 -8.97 -18.40
C ASP A 181 5.43 -7.54 -18.83
N GLY A 182 6.04 -7.00 -19.88
CA GLY A 182 5.78 -5.64 -20.37
C GLY A 182 6.24 -4.54 -19.40
N THR A 183 7.10 -4.89 -18.44
CA THR A 183 7.75 -3.94 -17.53
C THR A 183 9.05 -3.43 -18.15
N ARG A 184 9.54 -2.29 -17.67
CA ARG A 184 10.81 -1.70 -18.15
C ARG A 184 12.05 -2.41 -17.58
N GLN A 185 11.95 -2.89 -16.34
CA GLN A 185 13.01 -3.59 -15.60
C GLN A 185 12.37 -4.46 -14.50
N GLU A 186 13.21 -5.13 -13.69
CA GLU A 186 12.77 -6.14 -12.71
C GLU A 186 11.76 -5.64 -11.64
N ASN A 187 11.78 -4.34 -11.32
CA ASN A 187 10.84 -3.72 -10.38
C ASN A 187 9.69 -3.02 -11.08
N PHE A 188 8.57 -2.95 -10.39
CA PHE A 188 7.35 -2.32 -10.90
C PHE A 188 6.43 -1.89 -9.75
N ALA A 189 5.61 -0.88 -10.02
CA ALA A 189 4.43 -0.52 -9.25
C ALA A 189 3.27 -0.27 -10.22
N ILE A 190 2.27 -1.15 -10.26
CA ILE A 190 1.20 -1.09 -11.26
C ILE A 190 -0.14 -0.91 -10.57
N ILE A 191 -0.90 0.11 -10.97
CA ILE A 191 -2.24 0.41 -10.46
C ILE A 191 -3.29 -0.05 -11.47
N ASN A 192 -4.29 -0.80 -11.02
CA ASN A 192 -5.45 -1.19 -11.80
C ASN A 192 -6.72 -0.70 -11.11
N PHE A 193 -7.43 0.26 -11.73
CA PHE A 193 -8.63 0.86 -11.15
C PHE A 193 -9.87 -0.02 -11.29
N THR A 194 -10.00 -0.80 -12.37
CA THR A 194 -11.10 -1.76 -12.54
C THR A 194 -11.06 -2.84 -11.47
N LYS A 195 -9.86 -3.40 -11.21
CA LYS A 195 -9.66 -4.44 -10.19
C LYS A 195 -9.43 -3.87 -8.78
N LYS A 196 -9.37 -2.54 -8.64
CA LYS A 196 -9.03 -1.82 -7.40
C LYS A 196 -7.81 -2.42 -6.70
N MET A 197 -6.72 -2.56 -7.45
CA MET A 197 -5.52 -3.27 -7.01
C MET A 197 -4.24 -2.53 -7.35
N ILE A 198 -3.25 -2.63 -6.48
CA ILE A 198 -1.88 -2.19 -6.71
C ILE A 198 -0.93 -3.39 -6.57
N LEU A 199 -0.10 -3.65 -7.58
CA LEU A 199 0.95 -4.65 -7.54
C LEU A 199 2.31 -3.98 -7.43
N ILE A 200 3.12 -4.38 -6.45
CA ILE A 200 4.46 -3.83 -6.21
C ILE A 200 5.44 -5.00 -6.11
N GLY A 201 6.44 -5.03 -6.98
CA GLY A 201 7.48 -6.06 -7.02
C GLY A 201 8.87 -5.51 -7.32
N GLY A 202 9.89 -6.27 -6.94
CA GLY A 202 11.30 -6.03 -7.27
C GLY A 202 11.95 -4.85 -6.54
N THR A 203 11.17 -4.11 -5.73
CA THR A 203 11.62 -2.97 -4.95
C THR A 203 11.25 -3.12 -3.48
N GLY A 204 12.23 -2.91 -2.60
CA GLY A 204 12.01 -2.82 -1.16
C GLY A 204 11.60 -1.44 -0.68
N TYR A 205 11.53 -0.44 -1.57
CA TYR A 205 11.20 0.93 -1.18
C TYR A 205 9.71 1.04 -0.79
N THR A 206 9.43 1.19 0.50
CA THR A 206 8.07 1.22 1.05
C THR A 206 7.23 2.39 0.56
N GLY A 207 7.86 3.49 0.14
CA GLY A 207 7.16 4.67 -0.35
C GLY A 207 6.26 4.42 -1.57
N GLU A 208 6.49 3.32 -2.32
CA GLU A 208 5.59 2.91 -3.40
C GLU A 208 4.20 2.49 -2.87
N ILE A 209 4.10 1.95 -1.65
CA ILE A 209 2.81 1.62 -1.00
C ILE A 209 2.02 2.92 -0.73
N LYS A 210 2.65 3.88 -0.05
CA LYS A 210 2.04 5.18 0.30
C LYS A 210 1.63 5.95 -0.97
N LYS A 211 2.59 6.17 -1.88
CA LYS A 211 2.35 6.99 -3.08
C LYS A 211 1.49 6.27 -4.12
N GLY A 212 1.41 4.94 -4.09
CA GLY A 212 0.44 4.17 -4.85
C GLY A 212 -1.00 4.54 -4.46
N ILE A 213 -1.32 4.48 -3.17
CA ILE A 213 -2.65 4.88 -2.66
C ILE A 213 -2.90 6.38 -2.85
N PHE A 214 -1.91 7.24 -2.64
CA PHE A 214 -2.09 8.65 -2.92
C PHE A 214 -2.41 8.91 -4.40
N SER A 215 -1.82 8.15 -5.31
CA SER A 215 -2.16 8.24 -6.74
C SER A 215 -3.60 7.81 -7.02
N VAL A 216 -4.08 6.77 -6.34
CA VAL A 216 -5.48 6.35 -6.38
C VAL A 216 -6.39 7.48 -5.89
N LEU A 217 -6.06 8.12 -4.77
CA LEU A 217 -6.84 9.23 -4.21
C LEU A 217 -6.86 10.46 -5.12
N ASN A 218 -5.74 10.77 -5.80
CA ASN A 218 -5.68 11.84 -6.79
C ASN A 218 -6.58 11.60 -8.02
N PHE A 219 -7.02 10.37 -8.25
CA PHE A 219 -8.02 10.04 -9.28
C PHE A 219 -9.42 9.95 -8.69
N VAL A 220 -9.60 9.15 -7.64
CA VAL A 220 -10.92 8.84 -7.04
C VAL A 220 -11.56 10.09 -6.43
N LEU A 221 -10.82 10.91 -5.67
CA LEU A 221 -11.42 12.08 -5.01
C LEU A 221 -11.94 13.09 -6.04
N PRO A 222 -11.18 13.52 -7.06
CA PRO A 222 -11.69 14.50 -8.02
C PRO A 222 -12.74 13.91 -8.96
N HIS A 223 -12.52 12.71 -9.51
CA HIS A 223 -13.41 12.17 -10.54
C HIS A 223 -14.69 11.54 -9.99
N GLN A 224 -14.64 10.92 -8.81
CA GLN A 224 -15.76 10.13 -8.29
C GLN A 224 -16.43 10.78 -7.09
N LYS A 225 -15.69 11.58 -6.31
CA LYS A 225 -16.21 12.20 -5.08
C LYS A 225 -16.30 13.74 -5.15
N ASN A 226 -15.94 14.36 -6.29
CA ASN A 226 -15.96 15.83 -6.50
C ASN A 226 -15.18 16.61 -5.41
N THR A 227 -14.07 16.03 -4.95
CA THR A 227 -13.24 16.55 -3.85
C THR A 227 -11.83 16.80 -4.33
N LEU A 228 -11.26 17.94 -3.95
CA LEU A 228 -9.90 18.31 -4.31
C LEU A 228 -8.91 17.45 -3.52
N SER A 229 -8.08 16.67 -4.20
CA SER A 229 -6.92 15.99 -3.60
C SER A 229 -5.70 16.90 -3.66
N MET A 230 -4.91 16.94 -2.59
CA MET A 230 -3.82 17.89 -2.42
C MET A 230 -2.57 17.20 -1.87
N HIS A 231 -1.43 17.51 -2.46
CA HIS A 231 -0.10 17.14 -1.95
C HIS A 231 0.48 18.32 -1.15
N CYS A 232 0.10 18.39 0.11
CA CYS A 232 0.40 19.50 1.01
C CYS A 232 0.46 19.01 2.47
N SER A 233 1.15 19.77 3.33
CA SER A 233 0.91 19.66 4.77
C SER A 233 -0.19 20.63 5.19
N ALA A 234 -0.81 20.38 6.36
CA ALA A 234 -1.81 21.28 6.93
C ALA A 234 -1.75 21.30 8.46
N ASN A 235 -2.06 22.44 9.06
CA ASN A 235 -2.17 22.59 10.52
C ASN A 235 -3.30 23.55 10.90
N LEU A 236 -3.75 23.43 12.15
CA LEU A 236 -4.87 24.16 12.74
C LEU A 236 -4.37 25.10 13.85
N GLY A 237 -4.74 26.36 13.75
CA GLY A 237 -4.48 27.36 14.79
C GLY A 237 -5.46 27.25 15.96
N LYS A 238 -5.13 27.92 17.07
CA LYS A 238 -5.99 27.90 18.28
C LYS A 238 -7.36 28.54 18.04
N ASP A 239 -7.45 29.45 17.07
CA ASP A 239 -8.69 30.14 16.70
C ASP A 239 -9.49 29.37 15.62
N GLY A 240 -9.06 28.15 15.27
CA GLY A 240 -9.72 27.30 14.28
C GLY A 240 -9.34 27.61 12.82
N ASP A 241 -8.41 28.53 12.58
CA ASP A 241 -7.89 28.84 11.25
C ASP A 241 -7.01 27.70 10.73
N THR A 242 -7.27 27.23 9.51
CA THR A 242 -6.47 26.18 8.86
C THR A 242 -5.47 26.80 7.89
N ALA A 243 -4.20 26.36 7.96
CA ALA A 243 -3.18 26.72 6.99
C ALA A 243 -2.76 25.49 6.17
N ILE A 244 -2.55 25.67 4.87
CA ILE A 244 -2.18 24.62 3.91
C ILE A 244 -0.87 25.02 3.24
N PHE A 245 0.09 24.09 3.18
CA PHE A 245 1.42 24.33 2.66
C PHE A 245 1.72 23.40 1.48
N PHE A 246 1.73 23.95 0.27
CA PHE A 246 2.16 23.24 -0.93
C PHE A 246 3.67 23.35 -1.13
N GLY A 247 4.27 22.32 -1.71
CA GLY A 247 5.70 22.27 -1.97
C GLY A 247 6.19 20.90 -2.38
N LEU A 248 7.37 20.83 -3.00
CA LEU A 248 8.00 19.55 -3.35
C LEU A 248 8.71 18.94 -2.11
N SER A 249 9.27 17.75 -2.27
CA SER A 249 10.10 17.15 -1.22
C SER A 249 11.33 18.02 -0.98
N GLY A 250 11.65 18.30 0.29
CA GLY A 250 12.79 19.14 0.67
C GLY A 250 12.54 20.66 0.68
N THR A 251 11.35 21.15 0.31
CA THR A 251 11.05 22.60 0.27
C THR A 251 10.47 23.17 1.57
N GLY A 252 10.61 22.46 2.69
CA GLY A 252 10.20 22.94 4.02
C GLY A 252 8.75 22.67 4.44
N LYS A 253 7.92 21.98 3.63
CA LYS A 253 6.52 21.65 3.99
C LYS A 253 6.36 21.09 5.40
N THR A 254 7.07 20.00 5.70
CA THR A 254 7.00 19.28 6.97
C THR A 254 7.53 20.14 8.13
N THR A 255 8.62 20.87 7.89
CA THR A 255 9.23 21.75 8.90
C THR A 255 8.31 22.91 9.26
N LEU A 256 7.68 23.55 8.27
CA LEU A 256 6.80 24.69 8.47
C LEU A 256 5.43 24.28 9.05
N SER A 257 4.94 23.08 8.74
CA SER A 257 3.68 22.61 9.31
C SER A 257 3.78 22.18 10.77
N ALA A 258 4.98 21.77 11.22
CA ALA A 258 5.24 21.34 12.59
C ALA A 258 5.53 22.53 13.54
N ASP A 259 4.70 23.56 13.47
CA ASP A 259 4.75 24.71 14.38
C ASP A 259 4.23 24.30 15.77
N PRO A 260 5.00 24.51 16.87
CA PRO A 260 4.58 24.12 18.22
C PRO A 260 3.31 24.85 18.70
N ASN A 261 2.91 25.95 18.07
CA ASN A 261 1.70 26.70 18.40
C ASN A 261 0.46 26.26 17.62
N ARG A 262 0.59 25.31 16.69
CA ARG A 262 -0.49 24.85 15.81
C ARG A 262 -0.60 23.33 15.87
N MET A 263 -1.82 22.81 15.83
CA MET A 263 -2.05 21.36 15.80
C MET A 263 -1.84 20.83 14.38
N LEU A 264 -0.91 19.89 14.21
CA LEU A 264 -0.69 19.25 12.91
C LEU A 264 -1.92 18.42 12.52
N ILE A 265 -2.45 18.66 11.32
CA ILE A 265 -3.50 17.82 10.72
C ILE A 265 -2.84 16.66 9.98
N GLY A 266 -1.82 16.96 9.17
CA GLY A 266 -1.03 15.99 8.43
C GLY A 266 0.13 16.67 7.70
N ASP A 267 1.10 15.88 7.25
CA ASP A 267 2.37 16.39 6.71
C ASP A 267 2.49 16.35 5.17
N ASP A 268 1.59 15.65 4.47
CA ASP A 268 1.84 15.34 3.06
C ASP A 268 0.61 15.21 2.14
N GLU A 269 -0.49 14.60 2.60
CA GLU A 269 -1.60 14.20 1.72
C GLU A 269 -2.95 14.55 2.34
N HIS A 270 -3.72 15.45 1.71
CA HIS A 270 -5.00 15.94 2.22
C HIS A 270 -6.08 15.99 1.13
N GLY A 271 -7.34 15.94 1.55
CA GLY A 271 -8.50 16.24 0.71
C GLY A 271 -9.21 17.50 1.23
N MET A 272 -9.69 18.35 0.33
CA MET A 272 -10.52 19.52 0.67
C MET A 272 -11.95 19.26 0.23
N VAL A 273 -12.80 18.97 1.21
CA VAL A 273 -14.25 18.80 1.03
C VAL A 273 -14.92 20.17 0.85
N LYS A 274 -16.02 20.19 0.10
CA LYS A 274 -16.85 21.41 -0.06
C LYS A 274 -17.83 21.57 1.09
#